data_AF-A0A343J965-F1
#
_entry.id   AF-A0A343J965-F1
#
_cell.length_a   1.000
_cell.length_b   1.000
_cell.length_c   1.000
_cell.angle_alpha   90.00
_cell.angle_beta   90.00
_cell.angle_gamma   90.00
#
_symmetry.space_group_name_H-M   'P 1'
#
loop_
_entity.id
_entity.type
_entity.pdbx_description
1 polymer ?
#
loop_
_entity_poly.entity_id
_entity_poly.type
_entity_poly.pdbx_seq_one_letter_code
_entity_poly.pdbx_strand_id
1 'polypeptide(L)' 'MLQFKIKQKLKNKEEVINFMTLKLLERGYINASYCKTVLEHELVSTTSIGSGVALPHGDPNNILMSSISFLTLENPII' A
#
# COMPACT_ATOMS: atom_id res chain seq x y z
N MET A 1 0.10 -13.95 5.71
CA MET A 1 -0.93 -13.90 4.65
C MET A 1 -0.39 -13.05 3.48
N LEU A 2 -0.64 -13.41 2.21
CA LEU A 2 0.15 -12.87 1.07
C LEU A 2 -0.64 -12.54 -0.24
N GLN A 3 -0.11 -11.60 -1.02
CA GLN A 3 -0.54 -11.27 -2.39
C GLN A 3 0.64 -10.76 -3.23
N PHE A 4 0.62 -11.03 -4.54
CA PHE A 4 1.55 -10.46 -5.53
C PHE A 4 0.81 -9.74 -6.66
N LYS A 5 1.35 -8.60 -7.10
CA LYS A 5 0.91 -7.82 -8.27
C LYS A 5 2.13 -7.31 -9.03
N ILE A 6 2.35 -7.79 -10.24
CA ILE A 6 3.60 -7.57 -10.99
C ILE A 6 3.39 -6.59 -12.14
N LYS A 7 4.36 -5.69 -12.38
CA LYS A 7 4.38 -4.68 -13.47
C LYS A 7 3.05 -3.93 -13.61
N GLN A 8 2.58 -3.29 -12.54
CA GLN A 8 1.36 -2.49 -12.57
C GLN A 8 1.63 -1.10 -13.18
N LYS A 9 0.70 -0.60 -14.01
CA LYS A 9 0.79 0.72 -14.66
C LYS A 9 0.08 1.79 -13.83
N LEU A 10 0.62 2.07 -12.64
CA LEU A 10 0.13 3.10 -11.71
C LEU A 10 1.06 4.33 -11.79
N LYS A 11 0.47 5.53 -11.73
CA LYS A 11 1.14 6.79 -12.11
C LYS A 11 1.78 7.55 -10.95
N ASN A 12 1.27 7.38 -9.74
CA ASN A 12 1.69 8.12 -8.55
C ASN A 12 1.51 7.30 -7.26
N LYS A 13 2.06 7.77 -6.15
CA LYS A 13 2.04 7.04 -4.86
C LYS A 13 0.62 6.80 -4.32
N GLU A 14 -0.32 7.68 -4.64
CA GLU A 14 -1.72 7.59 -4.20
C GLU A 14 -2.46 6.47 -4.94
N GLU A 15 -2.28 6.33 -6.26
CA GLU A 15 -2.78 5.21 -7.04
C GLU A 15 -2.23 3.86 -6.52
N VAL A 16 -0.95 3.81 -6.12
CA VAL A 16 -0.32 2.62 -5.51
C VAL A 16 -0.96 2.27 -4.17
N ILE A 17 -1.07 3.23 -3.25
CA ILE A 17 -1.62 3.01 -1.91
C ILE A 17 -3.09 2.60 -1.99
N ASN A 18 -3.91 3.30 -2.79
CA ASN A 18 -5.32 2.95 -2.99
C ASN A 18 -5.46 1.55 -3.60
N PHE A 19 -4.67 1.20 -4.61
CA PHE A 19 -4.73 -0.13 -5.22
C PHE A 19 -4.32 -1.25 -4.24
N MET A 20 -3.19 -1.10 -3.53
CA MET A 20 -2.69 -2.12 -2.60
C MET A 20 -3.65 -2.32 -1.42
N THR A 21 -4.16 -1.24 -0.83
CA THR A 21 -5.11 -1.32 0.30
C THR A 21 -6.47 -1.85 -0.13
N LEU A 22 -7.01 -1.43 -1.27
CA LEU A 22 -8.24 -2.00 -1.85
C LEU A 22 -8.14 -3.53 -1.94
N LYS A 23 -6.99 -4.08 -2.33
CA LYS A 23 -6.79 -5.54 -2.44
C LYS A 23 -6.58 -6.28 -1.11
N LEU A 24 -6.29 -5.57 -0.02
CA LEU A 24 -6.37 -6.09 1.35
C LEU A 24 -7.80 -6.03 1.89
N LEU A 25 -8.55 -4.97 1.55
CA LEU A 25 -9.95 -4.73 1.94
C LEU A 25 -10.91 -5.71 1.26
N GLU A 26 -10.81 -5.90 -0.06
CA GLU A 26 -11.60 -6.85 -0.88
C GLU A 26 -11.60 -8.29 -0.34
N ARG A 27 -10.56 -8.63 0.43
CA ARG A 27 -10.36 -9.95 1.00
C ARG A 27 -10.57 -10.00 2.53
N GLY A 28 -10.76 -8.85 3.20
CA GLY A 28 -11.08 -8.76 4.62
C GLY A 28 -9.91 -8.79 5.62
N TYR A 29 -8.67 -8.44 5.22
CA TYR A 29 -7.54 -8.37 6.17
C TYR A 29 -7.39 -6.99 6.86
N ILE A 30 -8.12 -5.98 6.40
CA ILE A 30 -8.17 -4.61 6.95
C ILE A 30 -9.61 -4.08 6.95
N ASN A 31 -9.88 -3.03 7.72
CA ASN A 31 -11.12 -2.26 7.62
C ASN A 31 -11.02 -1.13 6.57
N ALA A 32 -12.13 -0.45 6.27
CA ALA A 32 -12.19 0.60 5.26
C ALA A 32 -11.36 1.88 5.58
N SER A 33 -11.07 2.14 6.86
CA SER A 33 -10.33 3.31 7.32
C SER A 33 -8.81 3.19 7.08
N TYR A 34 -8.26 1.98 6.94
CA TYR A 34 -6.82 1.77 6.85
C TYR A 34 -6.17 2.48 5.64
N CYS A 35 -6.84 2.57 4.48
CA CYS A 35 -6.30 3.31 3.32
C CYS A 35 -6.02 4.78 3.67
N LYS A 36 -6.96 5.41 4.39
CA LYS A 36 -6.83 6.80 4.83
C LYS A 36 -5.59 6.97 5.72
N THR A 37 -5.35 6.08 6.68
CA THR A 37 -4.21 6.23 7.60
C THR A 37 -2.86 5.96 6.92
N VAL A 38 -2.81 5.13 5.88
CA VAL A 38 -1.60 5.00 5.03
C VAL A 38 -1.34 6.29 4.24
N LEU A 39 -2.37 6.92 3.68
CA LEU A 39 -2.23 8.19 2.93
C LEU A 39 -1.85 9.36 3.85
N GLU A 40 -2.44 9.46 5.04
CA GLU A 40 -2.08 10.45 6.05
C GLU A 40 -0.63 10.28 6.52
N HIS A 41 -0.16 9.03 6.68
CA HIS A 41 1.23 8.76 7.02
C HIS A 41 2.20 9.14 5.89
N GLU A 42 1.93 8.73 4.65
CA GLU A 42 2.74 9.05 3.45
C GLU A 42 2.72 10.54 3.06
N LEU A 43 1.80 11.33 3.61
CA LEU A 43 1.78 12.79 3.52
C LEU A 43 2.72 13.45 4.54
N VAL A 44 2.85 12.88 5.74
CA VAL A 44 3.72 13.40 6.82
C VAL A 44 5.17 12.96 6.66
N SER A 45 5.41 11.71 6.27
CA SER A 45 6.73 11.15 5.98
C SER A 45 6.62 10.13 4.86
N THR A 46 7.54 10.14 3.89
CA THR A 46 7.53 9.09 2.87
C THR A 46 7.84 7.73 3.48
N THR A 47 7.17 6.70 2.96
CA THR A 47 7.41 5.29 3.26
C THR A 47 8.43 4.66 2.30
N SER A 48 9.03 5.46 1.41
CA SER A 48 10.20 5.08 0.60
C SER A 48 11.41 4.81 1.49
N ILE A 49 12.06 3.66 1.28
CA ILE A 49 13.29 3.24 1.98
C ILE A 49 14.53 3.32 1.07
N GLY A 50 14.42 4.01 -0.06
CA GLY A 50 15.46 4.10 -1.09
C GLY A 50 15.47 2.92 -2.06
N SER A 51 16.41 2.94 -3.01
CA SER A 51 16.63 1.87 -4.00
C SER A 51 15.40 1.42 -4.80
N GLY A 52 14.40 2.31 -4.97
CA GLY A 52 13.13 2.00 -5.65
C GLY A 52 12.14 1.16 -4.83
N VAL A 53 12.34 1.03 -3.52
CA VAL A 53 11.46 0.27 -2.61
C VAL A 53 10.75 1.22 -1.64
N ALA A 54 9.46 0.98 -1.43
CA ALA A 54 8.65 1.64 -0.40
C ALA A 54 7.84 0.60 0.39
N LEU A 55 7.54 0.92 1.65
CA LEU A 55 6.79 0.08 2.58
C LEU A 55 5.53 0.82 3.06
N PRO A 56 4.52 1.06 2.19
CA PRO A 56 3.32 1.79 2.56
C PRO A 56 2.54 1.09 3.69
N HIS A 57 2.47 1.73 4.85
CA HIS A 57 1.81 1.23 6.06
C HIS A 57 1.09 2.35 6.81
N GLY A 58 0.08 1.97 7.59
CA GLY A 58 -0.78 2.87 8.36
C GLY A 58 -1.09 2.31 9.74
N ASP A 59 -2.12 2.85 10.38
CA ASP A 59 -2.48 2.54 11.77
C ASP A 59 -2.86 1.05 11.99
N PRO A 60 -2.13 0.30 12.85
CA PRO A 60 -2.40 -1.11 13.13
C PRO A 60 -3.78 -1.38 13.74
N ASN A 61 -4.44 -0.39 14.37
CA ASN A 61 -5.80 -0.56 14.91
C ASN A 61 -6.85 -0.86 13.80
N ASN A 62 -6.50 -0.66 12.53
CA ASN A 62 -7.37 -0.91 11.39
C ASN A 62 -7.06 -2.22 10.64
N ILE A 63 -6.13 -3.03 11.16
CA ILE A 63 -5.81 -4.38 10.68
C ILE A 63 -6.78 -5.39 11.31
N LEU A 64 -7.40 -6.23 10.48
CA LEU A 64 -8.22 -7.37 10.92
C LEU A 64 -7.42 -8.68 10.92
N MET A 65 -6.39 -8.79 10.07
CA MET A 65 -5.49 -9.94 10.02
C MET A 65 -4.10 -9.56 9.47
N SER A 66 -3.04 -10.01 10.14
CA SER A 66 -1.65 -9.73 9.74
C SER A 66 -1.33 -10.26 8.33
N SER A 67 -1.07 -9.34 7.40
CA SER A 67 -1.00 -9.62 5.97
C SER A 67 -0.03 -8.70 5.24
N ILE A 68 0.43 -9.14 4.06
CA ILE A 68 1.32 -8.38 3.18
C ILE A 68 0.76 -8.45 1.75
N SER A 69 0.71 -7.31 1.08
CA SER A 69 0.57 -7.25 -0.39
C SER A 69 1.87 -6.73 -0.98
N PHE A 70 2.35 -7.39 -2.04
CA PHE A 70 3.59 -7.05 -2.73
C PHE A 70 3.27 -6.58 -4.16
N LEU A 71 3.78 -5.40 -4.53
CA LEU A 71 3.55 -4.79 -5.83
C LEU A 71 4.87 -4.41 -6.50
N THR A 72 5.00 -4.68 -7.80
CA THR A 72 6.01 -4.03 -8.65
C THR A 72 5.33 -3.19 -9.73
N LEU A 73 5.93 -2.06 -10.06
CA LEU A 73 5.47 -1.16 -11.10
C LEU A 73 6.09 -1.54 -12.45
N GLU A 74 5.47 -1.11 -13.55
CA GLU A 74 6.09 -1.24 -14.89
C GLU A 74 7.17 -0.17 -15.13
N ASN A 75 6.97 1.03 -14.58
CA ASN A 75 7.90 2.16 -14.60
C ASN A 75 8.03 2.71 -13.16
N PRO A 76 9.18 3.24 -12.75
CA PRO A 76 9.32 3.86 -11.43
C PRO A 76 8.43 5.11 -11.31
N ILE A 77 7.94 5.35 -10.10
CA ILE A 77 7.41 6.65 -9.68
C ILE A 77 8.56 7.41 -9.01
N ILE A 78 8.68 8.70 -9.30
CA ILE A 78 9.74 9.62 -8.86
C ILE A 78 9.08 10.78 -8.11
#